data_AF-A0A3S0Q9A4-F1
#
_entry.id   AF-A0A3S0Q9A4-F1
#
_cell.length_a   1.000
_cell.length_b   1.000
_cell.length_c   1.000
_cell.angle_alpha   90.00
_cell.angle_beta   90.00
_cell.angle_gamma   90.00
#
_symmetry.space_group_name_H-M   'P 1'
#
loop_
_entity.id
_entity.type
_entity.pdbx_description
1 polymer ?
#
loop_
_entity_poly.entity_id
_entity_poly.type
_entity_poly.pdbx_seq_one_letter_code
_entity_poly.pdbx_strand_id
1 'polypeptide(L)'
;MKHICPRCKEPSIGGLAKRWSSRAVPAECSACGGLSHVLASTSSGIWVGGIVIFMVSLIGGLGLHSGLFFVSGLVLAVAFNVWAWRRAKMYPISRESAGNAAKAGWLVAGIYAFVALFQ
;
A
#
# COMPACT_ATOMS: atom_id res chain seq x y z
N MET A 1 12.78 5.08 7.41
CA MET A 1 12.90 3.70 7.95
C MET A 1 13.21 2.73 6.82
N LYS A 2 14.15 1.80 7.03
CA LYS A 2 14.44 0.70 6.10
C LYS A 2 13.74 -0.58 6.58
N HIS A 3 13.31 -1.40 5.65
CA HIS A 3 12.65 -2.68 5.88
C HIS A 3 13.55 -3.83 5.46
N ILE A 4 13.39 -4.95 6.18
CA ILE A 4 14.14 -6.17 5.96
C ILE A 4 13.75 -6.77 4.61
N CYS A 5 14.75 -7.03 3.76
CA CYS A 5 14.57 -7.75 2.52
C CYS A 5 14.18 -9.21 2.81
N PRO A 6 13.12 -9.76 2.19
CA PRO A 6 12.73 -11.15 2.44
C PRO A 6 13.78 -12.17 1.95
N ARG A 7 14.65 -11.78 1.01
CA ARG A 7 15.65 -12.63 0.36
C ARG A 7 16.98 -12.65 1.11
N CYS A 8 17.66 -11.50 1.26
CA CYS A 8 18.96 -11.42 1.94
C CYS A 8 18.88 -11.07 3.43
N LYS A 9 17.69 -10.79 3.98
CA LYS A 9 17.46 -10.40 5.39
C LYS A 9 18.12 -9.09 5.85
N GLU A 10 18.74 -8.34 4.95
CA GLU A 10 19.30 -7.02 5.27
C GLU A 10 18.24 -5.91 5.27
N PRO A 11 18.39 -4.88 6.13
CA PRO A 11 17.51 -3.71 6.16
C PRO A 11 17.85 -2.73 5.03
N SER A 12 17.43 -3.04 3.81
CA SER A 12 17.87 -2.36 2.58
C SER A 12 16.73 -1.76 1.74
N ILE A 13 15.46 -2.06 2.06
CA ILE A 13 14.28 -1.57 1.32
C ILE A 13 13.72 -0.31 1.97
N GLY A 14 13.58 0.78 1.22
CA GLY A 14 13.01 2.02 1.74
C GLY A 14 11.52 1.92 2.12
N GLY A 15 11.08 2.72 3.10
CA GLY A 15 9.68 2.77 3.51
C GLY A 15 8.71 3.18 2.38
N LEU A 16 9.08 4.19 1.58
CA LEU A 16 8.29 4.59 0.42
C LEU A 16 8.29 3.51 -0.67
N ALA A 17 9.46 2.89 -0.94
CA ALA A 17 9.57 1.79 -1.89
C ALA A 17 8.64 0.63 -1.51
N LYS A 18 8.57 0.27 -0.22
CA LYS A 18 7.60 -0.73 0.28
C LYS A 18 6.15 -0.27 0.10
N ARG A 19 5.85 0.97 0.48
CA ARG A 19 4.47 1.51 0.47
C ARG A 19 3.86 1.56 -0.93
N TRP A 20 4.67 1.90 -1.91
CA TRP A 20 4.27 1.99 -3.31
C TRP A 20 4.58 0.71 -4.11
N SER A 21 5.10 -0.34 -3.45
CA SER A 21 5.38 -1.60 -4.12
C SER A 21 4.10 -2.30 -4.56
N SER A 22 4.14 -2.85 -5.76
CA SER A 22 3.10 -3.70 -6.34
C SER A 22 3.75 -4.83 -7.12
N ARG A 23 2.96 -5.78 -7.64
CA ARG A 23 3.50 -6.81 -8.55
C ARG A 23 4.09 -6.22 -9.82
N ALA A 24 3.49 -5.16 -10.35
CA ALA A 24 3.93 -4.49 -11.58
C ALA A 24 5.14 -3.57 -11.33
N VAL A 25 5.20 -2.95 -10.15
CA VAL A 25 6.28 -2.06 -9.73
C VAL A 25 6.81 -2.54 -8.37
N PRO A 26 7.59 -3.63 -8.34
CA PRO A 26 8.12 -4.17 -7.11
C PRO A 26 9.23 -3.27 -6.53
N ALA A 27 9.42 -3.34 -5.23
CA ALA A 27 10.55 -2.71 -4.56
C ALA A 27 11.83 -3.53 -4.78
N GLU A 28 12.89 -2.87 -5.20
CA GLU A 28 14.23 -3.45 -5.35
C GLU A 28 15.06 -3.30 -4.07
N CYS A 29 15.76 -4.37 -3.72
CA CYS A 29 16.71 -4.40 -2.62
C CYS A 29 18.05 -3.80 -3.06
N SER A 30 18.51 -2.73 -2.40
CA SER A 30 19.81 -2.10 -2.70
C SER A 30 21.04 -2.98 -2.40
N ALA A 31 20.89 -4.01 -1.56
CA ALA A 31 21.99 -4.92 -1.20
C ALA A 31 22.13 -6.11 -2.16
N CYS A 32 21.03 -6.78 -2.50
CA CYS A 32 21.06 -8.02 -3.30
C CYS A 32 20.38 -7.92 -4.67
N GLY A 33 19.83 -6.76 -5.05
CA GLY A 33 19.08 -6.56 -6.30
C GLY A 33 17.76 -7.35 -6.38
N GLY A 34 17.37 -8.02 -5.29
CA GLY A 34 16.16 -8.82 -5.24
C GLY A 34 14.89 -7.97 -5.27
N LEU A 35 13.90 -8.40 -6.05
CA LEU A 35 12.59 -7.75 -6.13
C LEU A 35 11.61 -8.34 -5.13
N SER A 36 10.83 -7.46 -4.50
CA SER A 36 9.75 -7.85 -3.58
C SER A 36 8.61 -6.85 -3.57
N HIS A 37 7.41 -7.29 -3.21
CA HIS A 37 6.23 -6.43 -3.17
C HIS A 37 5.33 -6.77 -1.99
N VAL A 38 4.49 -5.82 -1.57
CA VAL A 38 3.38 -6.08 -0.67
C VAL A 38 2.19 -6.58 -1.49
N LEU A 39 1.44 -7.57 -0.98
CA LEU A 39 0.23 -8.06 -1.63
C LEU A 39 -0.81 -6.93 -1.78
N ALA A 40 -1.49 -6.92 -2.92
CA ALA A 40 -2.56 -5.95 -3.18
C ALA A 40 -3.65 -6.02 -2.09
N SER A 41 -4.06 -7.21 -1.66
CA SER A 41 -5.04 -7.38 -0.57
C SER A 41 -4.59 -6.75 0.75
N THR A 42 -3.30 -6.85 1.09
CA THR A 42 -2.76 -6.19 2.29
C THR A 42 -2.75 -4.67 2.12
N SER A 43 -2.24 -4.17 0.99
CA SER A 43 -2.19 -2.72 0.73
C SER A 43 -3.61 -2.10 0.74
N SER A 44 -4.54 -2.71 0.02
CA SER A 44 -5.95 -2.29 0.00
C SER A 44 -6.59 -2.41 1.37
N GLY A 45 -6.31 -3.46 2.14
CA GLY A 45 -6.81 -3.61 3.51
C GLY A 45 -6.34 -2.50 4.44
N ILE A 46 -5.10 -2.04 4.31
CA ILE A 46 -4.58 -0.91 5.08
C ILE A 46 -5.31 0.38 4.69
N TRP A 47 -5.57 0.60 3.40
CA TRP A 47 -6.32 1.77 2.93
C TRP A 47 -7.76 1.75 3.44
N VAL A 48 -8.49 0.65 3.24
CA VAL A 48 -9.87 0.49 3.69
C VAL A 48 -9.98 0.64 5.20
N GLY A 49 -9.08 0.03 5.97
CA GLY A 49 -9.06 0.18 7.43
C GLY A 49 -8.89 1.64 7.86
N GLY A 50 -8.00 2.39 7.21
CA GLY A 50 -7.83 3.82 7.46
C GLY A 50 -9.09 4.65 7.14
N ILE A 51 -9.73 4.36 6.00
CA ILE A 51 -10.99 5.01 5.60
C ILE A 51 -12.10 4.73 6.63
N VAL A 52 -12.25 3.49 7.08
CA VAL A 52 -13.27 3.12 8.07
C VAL A 52 -13.06 3.88 9.37
N ILE A 53 -11.83 3.92 9.90
CA ILE A 53 -11.52 4.67 11.13
C ILE A 53 -11.87 6.16 10.94
N PHE A 54 -11.43 6.76 9.84
CA PHE A 54 -11.73 8.16 9.53
C PHE A 54 -13.24 8.42 9.46
N MET A 55 -14.00 7.59 8.74
CA MET A 55 -15.44 7.75 8.57
C MET A 55 -16.20 7.60 9.88
N VAL A 56 -15.85 6.61 10.72
CA VAL A 56 -16.47 6.41 12.04
C VAL A 56 -16.22 7.63 12.93
N SER A 57 -15.00 8.15 12.92
CA SER A 57 -14.64 9.32 13.72
C SER A 57 -15.28 10.61 13.22
N LEU A 58 -15.44 10.77 11.91
CA LEU A 58 -16.16 11.88 11.31
C LEU A 58 -17.65 11.83 11.68
N ILE A 59 -18.32 10.69 11.46
CA ILE A 59 -19.74 10.52 11.76
C ILE A 59 -19.99 10.71 13.26
N GLY A 60 -19.19 10.08 14.11
CA GLY A 60 -19.31 10.23 15.56
C GLY A 60 -18.99 11.64 16.04
N GLY A 61 -17.98 12.30 15.47
CA GLY A 61 -17.63 13.68 15.81
C GLY A 61 -18.74 14.67 15.45
N LEU A 62 -19.37 14.49 14.29
CA LEU A 62 -20.53 15.28 13.87
C LEU A 62 -21.77 14.98 14.75
N GLY A 63 -22.08 13.70 14.97
CA GLY A 63 -23.26 13.29 15.75
C GLY A 63 -23.17 13.68 17.24
N LEU A 64 -21.96 13.71 17.79
CA LEU A 64 -21.71 14.12 19.19
C LEU A 64 -21.34 15.60 19.33
N HIS A 65 -21.28 16.36 18.22
CA HIS A 65 -20.75 17.72 18.18
C HIS A 65 -19.39 17.87 18.89
N SER A 66 -18.53 16.87 18.75
CA SER A 66 -17.27 16.78 19.48
C SER A 66 -16.08 16.70 18.52
N GLY A 67 -15.36 17.82 18.40
CA GLY A 67 -14.09 17.86 17.68
C GLY A 67 -13.04 16.92 18.29
N LEU A 68 -13.08 16.71 19.61
CA LEU A 68 -12.14 15.82 20.29
C LEU A 68 -12.32 14.35 19.88
N PHE A 69 -13.56 13.91 19.64
CA PHE A 69 -13.84 12.57 19.11
C PHE A 69 -13.30 12.41 17.69
N PHE A 70 -13.44 13.43 16.85
CA PHE A 70 -12.88 13.41 15.50
C PHE A 70 -11.34 13.37 15.52
N VAL A 71 -10.72 14.24 16.32
CA VAL A 71 -9.25 14.33 16.42
C VAL A 71 -8.63 13.04 16.96
N SER A 72 -9.22 12.44 18.00
CA SER A 72 -8.72 11.16 18.53
C SER A 72 -8.80 10.03 17.49
N GLY A 73 -9.87 10.02 16.70
CA GLY A 73 -10.03 9.19 15.52
C GLY A 73 -8.97 9.37 14.45
N LEU A 74 -8.63 10.61 14.13
CA LEU A 74 -7.58 10.92 13.17
C LEU A 74 -6.21 10.43 13.66
N VAL A 75 -5.90 10.64 14.94
CA VAL A 75 -4.68 10.12 15.57
C VAL A 75 -4.65 8.59 15.48
N LEU A 76 -5.78 7.92 15.75
CA LEU A 76 -5.91 6.48 15.63
C LEU A 76 -5.70 6.00 14.18
N ALA A 77 -6.26 6.70 13.19
CA ALA A 77 -6.07 6.37 11.78
C ALA A 77 -4.59 6.45 11.35
N VAL A 78 -3.87 7.48 11.80
CA VAL A 78 -2.43 7.64 11.56
C VAL A 78 -1.63 6.53 12.26
N ALA A 79 -1.92 6.26 13.54
CA ALA A 79 -1.26 5.21 14.30
C ALA A 79 -1.48 3.82 13.68
N PHE A 80 -2.72 3.51 13.28
CA PHE A 80 -3.06 2.30 12.55
C PHE A 80 -2.27 2.20 11.25
N ASN A 81 -2.22 3.27 10.45
CA ASN A 81 -1.51 3.27 9.17
C ASN A 81 -0.01 2.99 9.35
N VAL A 82 0.63 3.67 10.31
CA VAL A 82 2.06 3.45 10.63
C VAL A 82 2.30 2.03 11.10
N TRP A 83 1.47 1.52 12.03
CA TRP A 83 1.58 0.17 12.57
C TRP A 83 1.39 -0.89 11.49
N ALA A 84 0.36 -0.75 10.64
CA ALA A 84 0.04 -1.72 9.62
C ALA A 84 1.13 -1.79 8.53
N TRP A 85 1.67 -0.64 8.08
CA TRP A 85 2.79 -0.63 7.14
C TRP A 85 4.09 -1.17 7.73
N ARG A 86 4.32 -1.03 9.06
CA ARG A 86 5.44 -1.71 9.73
C ARG A 86 5.27 -3.23 9.68
N ARG A 87 4.04 -3.74 9.92
CA ARG A 87 3.71 -5.18 9.94
C ARG A 87 3.51 -5.82 8.55
N ALA A 88 3.24 -5.04 7.52
CA ALA A 88 2.98 -5.55 6.16
C ALA A 88 4.16 -6.41 5.66
N LYS A 89 3.89 -7.66 5.27
CA LYS A 89 4.91 -8.58 4.76
C LYS A 89 5.20 -8.29 3.29
N MET A 90 6.47 -8.43 2.90
CA MET A 90 6.90 -8.37 1.50
C MET A 90 7.15 -9.77 0.97
N TYR A 91 6.75 -10.01 -0.27
CA TYR A 91 6.86 -11.28 -0.95
C TYR A 91 7.82 -11.14 -2.12
N PRO A 92 8.83 -12.03 -2.23
CA PRO A 92 9.77 -12.00 -3.34
C PRO A 92 9.04 -12.30 -4.66
N ILE A 93 9.51 -11.68 -5.74
CA ILE A 93 9.00 -11.91 -7.10
C ILE A 93 10.19 -12.01 -8.07
N SER A 94 10.05 -12.79 -9.15
CA SER A 94 11.04 -12.81 -10.23
C SER A 94 10.88 -11.58 -11.13
N ARG A 95 11.94 -11.20 -11.84
CA ARG A 95 11.91 -10.10 -12.82
C ARG A 95 10.91 -10.38 -13.95
N GLU A 96 10.86 -11.63 -14.41
CA GLU A 96 9.92 -12.06 -15.44
C GLU A 96 8.46 -11.91 -15.01
N SER A 97 8.10 -12.41 -13.83
CA SER A 97 6.73 -12.29 -13.31
C SER A 97 6.33 -10.82 -13.06
N ALA A 98 7.26 -9.99 -12.62
CA ALA A 98 7.02 -8.55 -12.47
C ALA A 98 6.80 -7.86 -13.83
N GLY A 99 7.62 -8.20 -14.82
CA GLY A 99 7.47 -7.70 -16.19
C GLY A 99 6.14 -8.09 -16.83
N ASN A 100 5.70 -9.34 -16.65
CA ASN A 100 4.40 -9.80 -17.13
C ASN A 100 3.23 -9.10 -16.42
N ALA A 101 3.35 -8.87 -15.10
CA ALA A 101 2.36 -8.11 -14.34
C ALA A 101 2.27 -6.65 -14.82
N ALA A 102 3.40 -6.01 -15.15
CA ALA A 102 3.43 -4.66 -15.69
C ALA A 102 2.74 -4.59 -17.07
N LYS A 103 3.04 -5.53 -17.97
CA LYS A 103 2.38 -5.63 -19.29
C LYS A 103 0.86 -5.79 -19.16
N ALA A 104 0.41 -6.69 -18.29
CA ALA A 104 -1.01 -6.87 -18.02
C ALA A 104 -1.66 -5.59 -17.46
N GLY A 105 -0.97 -4.88 -16.56
CA GLY A 105 -1.43 -3.59 -16.04
C GLY A 105 -1.62 -2.54 -17.12
N TRP A 106 -0.68 -2.40 -18.05
CA TRP A 106 -0.78 -1.49 -19.20
C TRP A 106 -1.92 -1.86 -20.14
N LEU A 107 -2.15 -3.16 -20.37
CA LEU A 107 -3.26 -3.63 -21.20
C LEU A 107 -4.61 -3.24 -20.60
N VAL A 108 -4.79 -3.46 -19.29
CA VAL A 108 -6.01 -3.05 -18.58
C VAL A 108 -6.19 -1.53 -18.62
N ALA A 109 -5.13 -0.75 -18.40
CA ALA A 109 -5.18 0.71 -18.48
C ALA A 109 -5.57 1.19 -19.90
N GLY A 110 -5.03 0.54 -20.95
CA GLY A 110 -5.39 0.83 -22.34
C GLY A 110 -6.86 0.54 -22.66
N ILE A 111 -7.39 -0.59 -22.19
CA ILE A 111 -8.81 -0.92 -22.34
C ILE A 111 -9.68 0.14 -21.66
N TYR A 112 -9.33 0.52 -20.43
CA TYR A 112 -10.09 1.53 -19.68
C TYR A 112 -10.07 2.90 -20.38
N ALA A 113 -8.90 3.33 -20.86
CA ALA A 113 -8.77 4.57 -21.62
C ALA A 113 -9.59 4.53 -22.93
N PHE A 114 -9.60 3.40 -23.62
CA PHE A 114 -10.42 3.21 -24.83
C PHE A 114 -11.92 3.32 -24.50
N VAL A 115 -12.41 2.61 -23.48
CA VAL A 115 -13.83 2.68 -23.08
C VAL A 115 -14.22 4.11 -22.70
N ALA A 116 -13.37 4.81 -21.94
CA ALA A 116 -13.62 6.19 -21.52
C ALA A 116 -13.72 7.20 -22.69
N LEU A 117 -13.17 6.89 -23.87
CA LEU A 117 -13.32 7.74 -25.07
C LEU A 117 -14.70 7.63 -25.73
N PHE A 118 -15.47 6.58 -25.42
CA PHE A 118 -16.80 6.33 -25.96
C PHE A 118 -17.91 6.48 -24.91
N GLN A 119 -17.59 7.04 -23.74
CA GLN A 119 -18.54 7.47 -22.71
C GLN A 119 -18.71 8.99 -22.73
#